data_AF-G2QEX0-F1
#
_entry.id   AF-G2QEX0-F1
#
_cell.length_a   1.000
_cell.length_b   1.000
_cell.length_c   1.000
_cell.angle_alpha   90.00
_cell.angle_beta   90.00
_cell.angle_gamma   90.00
#
_symmetry.space_group_name_H-M   'P 1'
#
loop_
_entity.id
_entity.type
_entity.pdbx_description
1 polymer ?
#
loop_
_entity_poly.entity_id
_entity_poly.type
_entity_poly.pdbx_seq_one_letter_code
_entity_poly.pdbx_strand_id
1 'polypeptide(L)'
;MATQQDLQELLRLITVGRKTPMMQAMAQIKALQAVDLRSSCRHSIKQIAEAPLETVQSALKDERGARALHNACKAAVKQGSSAAKKRGATDSAAAQAKRTKTDLFMTGPVEMTPQELEKSLELPLCTDEERISRTVIETNRAPLVLAFAVELLRHTMPEQPLSSRLSLGQAVVSANSRSKAPRVKVMGREIAVLKRGGYEWKGEEKVGEQEARTAEARRSVPETRARTETTASATATIEPTSKSTWAVSEPITLKDSTFVARAAHISDPSQRGILVQSLLSDNPHLKTASHNAWAYRIRPASEAPSNARVREDSFDDGETGCGDLILRVMREAGAVDTLVVLTRWFGGTLLGPDRWRLMRNCVSAALAERLRKTGVEVTLGGEALWGLDLEAMRSKKTTLVGGHGSGSKMQAVTGVVGMQIHRPEQARAYLLRSFGSAAEETEGDGTAANTTGKSTKKPKTQRELEAEKEENLGLLLGALRIVFDSWADHLGPAELDRRAWGWYIAVRPDVESGQAGWGAKGKIKLSDVLKLRRPEK
;
A
#
# COMPACT_ATOMS: atom_id res chain seq x y z
N MET A 1 -55.24 -6.60 8.84
CA MET A 1 -54.23 -7.38 9.60
C MET A 1 -52.86 -6.88 9.17
N ALA A 2 -51.87 -6.82 10.06
CA ALA A 2 -50.54 -6.37 9.67
C ALA A 2 -49.91 -7.40 8.73
N THR A 3 -49.27 -6.93 7.67
CA THR A 3 -48.61 -7.80 6.69
C THR A 3 -47.27 -8.31 7.26
N GLN A 4 -46.76 -9.43 6.75
CA GLN A 4 -45.41 -9.90 7.10
C GLN A 4 -44.34 -8.83 6.84
N GLN A 5 -44.60 -7.95 5.86
CA GLN A 5 -43.77 -6.82 5.51
C GLN A 5 -43.76 -5.72 6.59
N ASP A 6 -44.92 -5.39 7.19
CA ASP A 6 -44.98 -4.44 8.32
C ASP A 6 -44.12 -4.89 9.50
N LEU A 7 -44.12 -6.19 9.78
CA LEU A 7 -43.32 -6.78 10.86
C LEU A 7 -41.82 -6.70 10.56
N GLN A 8 -41.43 -6.96 9.31
CA GLN A 8 -40.04 -6.84 8.86
C GLN A 8 -39.54 -5.41 8.92
N GLU A 9 -40.37 -4.43 8.53
CA GLU A 9 -40.04 -3.01 8.62
C GLU A 9 -39.89 -2.55 10.08
N LEU A 10 -40.79 -2.98 10.97
CA LEU A 10 -40.69 -2.69 12.40
C LEU A 10 -39.43 -3.32 13.02
N LEU A 11 -39.11 -4.57 12.67
CA LEU A 11 -37.88 -5.24 13.08
C LEU A 11 -36.63 -4.48 12.61
N ARG A 12 -36.62 -4.04 11.34
CA ARG A 12 -35.52 -3.26 10.78
C ARG A 12 -35.37 -1.92 11.49
N LEU A 13 -36.48 -1.25 11.83
CA LEU A 13 -36.46 0.01 12.57
C LEU A 13 -35.85 -0.16 13.97
N ILE A 14 -36.22 -1.22 14.69
CA ILE A 14 -35.72 -1.48 16.05
C ILE A 14 -34.25 -1.94 16.04
N THR A 15 -33.88 -2.81 15.12
CA THR A 15 -32.52 -3.39 15.08
C THR A 15 -31.50 -2.45 14.45
N VAL A 16 -31.83 -1.83 13.31
CA VAL A 16 -30.91 -0.95 12.57
C VAL A 16 -31.03 0.49 13.07
N GLY A 17 -32.26 0.99 13.24
CA GLY A 17 -32.50 2.37 13.65
C GLY A 17 -32.13 2.64 15.11
N ARG A 18 -32.42 1.70 16.02
CA ARG A 18 -32.14 1.85 17.46
C ARG A 18 -30.91 1.06 17.95
N LYS A 19 -30.26 0.28 17.08
CA LYS A 19 -29.12 -0.58 17.43
C LYS A 19 -29.43 -1.57 18.57
N THR A 20 -30.69 -2.00 18.69
CA THR A 20 -31.12 -2.98 19.69
C THR A 20 -30.79 -4.40 19.19
N PRO A 21 -30.19 -5.28 20.02
CA PRO A 21 -29.93 -6.67 19.65
C PRO A 21 -31.21 -7.41 19.19
N MET A 22 -31.08 -8.30 18.20
CA MET A 22 -32.21 -9.00 17.57
C MET A 22 -33.12 -9.71 18.59
N MET A 23 -32.53 -10.35 19.60
CA MET A 23 -33.27 -11.06 20.64
C MET A 23 -34.17 -10.10 21.46
N GLN A 24 -33.66 -8.92 21.79
CA GLN A 24 -34.40 -7.89 22.51
C GLN A 24 -35.44 -7.21 21.61
N ALA A 25 -35.16 -7.04 20.31
CA ALA A 25 -36.13 -6.52 19.35
C ALA A 25 -37.33 -7.47 19.18
N MET A 26 -37.09 -8.78 19.08
CA MET A 26 -38.14 -9.80 19.04
C MET A 26 -38.97 -9.84 20.33
N ALA A 27 -38.34 -9.68 21.50
CA ALA A 27 -39.03 -9.59 22.78
C ALA A 27 -39.94 -8.34 22.87
N GLN A 28 -39.46 -7.18 22.39
CA GLN A 28 -40.24 -5.94 22.34
C GLN A 28 -41.46 -6.09 21.42
N ILE A 29 -41.29 -6.72 20.26
CA ILE A 29 -42.39 -6.98 19.33
C ILE A 29 -43.41 -7.96 19.92
N LYS A 30 -42.95 -9.02 20.58
CA LYS A 30 -43.83 -9.98 21.26
C LYS A 30 -44.59 -9.33 22.43
N ALA A 31 -43.96 -8.40 23.15
CA ALA A 31 -44.62 -7.63 24.21
C ALA A 31 -45.68 -6.67 23.65
N LEU A 32 -45.41 -6.03 22.50
CA LEU A 32 -46.39 -5.21 21.79
C LEU A 32 -47.55 -6.03 21.21
N GLN A 33 -47.28 -7.28 20.77
CA GLN A 33 -48.28 -8.25 20.31
C GLN A 33 -49.17 -8.77 21.45
N ALA A 34 -48.66 -8.82 22.68
CA ALA A 34 -49.37 -9.40 23.83
C ALA A 34 -50.47 -8.47 24.39
N VAL A 35 -50.50 -7.18 24.03
CA VAL A 35 -51.46 -6.20 24.56
C VAL A 35 -52.79 -6.19 23.76
N ASP A 36 -53.05 -7.22 22.95
CA ASP A 36 -54.15 -7.26 21.99
C ASP A 36 -55.47 -7.83 22.55
N LEU A 37 -56.09 -7.11 23.51
CA LEU A 37 -57.52 -7.25 23.81
C LEU A 37 -58.24 -5.92 23.54
N ARG A 38 -58.64 -5.77 22.27
CA ARG A 38 -59.55 -4.75 21.68
C ARG A 38 -58.98 -3.34 21.49
N SER A 39 -58.47 -3.15 20.27
CA SER A 39 -58.41 -1.90 19.50
C SER A 39 -57.57 -0.74 20.04
N SER A 40 -56.26 -0.74 19.75
CA SER A 40 -55.50 0.50 19.46
C SER A 40 -54.12 0.26 18.85
N CYS A 41 -53.39 -0.80 19.23
CA CYS A 41 -52.02 -1.03 18.74
C CYS A 41 -51.94 -2.21 17.77
N ARG A 42 -52.21 -1.97 16.49
CA ARG A 42 -51.91 -2.97 15.44
C ARG A 42 -50.47 -2.80 14.94
N HIS A 43 -49.87 -3.92 14.52
CA HIS A 43 -48.44 -4.19 14.35
C HIS A 43 -47.72 -3.46 13.19
N SER A 44 -48.15 -2.24 12.84
CA SER A 44 -47.51 -1.41 11.80
C SER A 44 -46.91 -0.15 12.43
N ILE A 45 -45.83 0.36 11.83
CA ILE A 45 -45.11 1.57 12.26
C ILE A 45 -46.07 2.76 12.39
N LYS A 46 -47.05 2.88 11.48
CA LYS A 46 -48.06 3.96 11.49
C LYS A 46 -48.96 3.91 12.73
N GLN A 47 -49.43 2.72 13.09
CA GLN A 47 -50.34 2.51 14.21
C GLN A 47 -49.63 2.72 15.56
N ILE A 48 -48.36 2.32 15.67
CA ILE A 48 -47.54 2.61 16.85
C ILE A 48 -47.25 4.11 16.96
N ALA A 49 -47.08 4.82 15.85
CA ALA A 49 -46.87 6.27 15.85
C ALA A 49 -48.12 7.06 16.27
N GLU A 50 -49.31 6.55 15.95
CA GLU A 50 -50.62 7.16 16.25
C GLU A 50 -51.15 6.78 17.65
N ALA A 51 -50.66 5.68 18.25
CA ALA A 51 -51.08 5.23 19.57
C ALA A 51 -50.66 6.20 20.71
N PRO A 52 -51.43 6.29 21.82
CA PRO A 52 -51.02 7.01 23.01
C PRO A 52 -49.71 6.47 23.59
N LEU A 53 -48.83 7.36 24.04
CA LEU A 53 -47.52 6.98 24.59
C LEU A 53 -47.65 6.06 25.82
N GLU A 54 -48.68 6.27 26.63
CA GLU A 54 -48.99 5.46 27.83
C GLU A 54 -49.24 3.99 27.49
N THR A 55 -49.90 3.72 26.35
CA THR A 55 -50.17 2.37 25.87
C THR A 55 -48.90 1.65 25.41
N VAL A 56 -47.95 2.39 24.83
CA VAL A 56 -46.65 1.83 24.40
C VAL A 56 -45.73 1.60 25.60
N GLN A 57 -45.81 2.45 26.62
CA GLN A 57 -45.09 2.29 27.88
C GLN A 57 -45.59 1.10 28.69
N SER A 58 -46.91 0.92 28.80
CA SER A 58 -47.50 -0.22 29.51
C SER A 58 -47.18 -1.56 28.84
N ALA A 59 -47.09 -1.58 27.51
CA ALA A 59 -46.72 -2.76 26.74
C ALA A 59 -45.25 -3.20 26.94
N LEU A 60 -44.31 -2.25 26.91
CA LEU A 60 -42.88 -2.55 26.93
C LEU A 60 -42.28 -2.66 28.32
N LYS A 61 -42.98 -2.19 29.36
CA LYS A 61 -42.50 -2.14 30.77
C LYS A 61 -41.11 -1.48 30.92
N ASP A 62 -40.72 -0.67 29.93
CA ASP A 62 -39.48 0.10 29.84
C ASP A 62 -39.83 1.49 29.33
N GLU A 63 -39.82 2.47 30.23
CA GLU A 63 -40.27 3.83 29.95
C GLU A 63 -39.37 4.54 28.93
N ARG A 64 -38.05 4.33 29.03
CA ARG A 64 -37.06 4.94 28.15
C ARG A 64 -37.06 4.27 26.78
N GLY A 65 -37.17 2.94 26.75
CA GLY A 65 -37.30 2.15 25.54
C GLY A 65 -38.59 2.45 24.75
N ALA A 66 -39.71 2.62 25.45
CA ALA A 66 -41.01 2.94 24.85
C ALA A 66 -41.03 4.34 24.21
N ARG A 67 -40.54 5.37 24.92
CA ARG A 67 -40.43 6.74 24.38
C ARG A 67 -39.53 6.79 23.14
N ALA A 68 -38.40 6.07 23.18
CA ALA A 68 -37.49 5.99 22.04
C ALA A 68 -38.11 5.28 20.82
N LEU A 69 -38.87 4.20 21.04
CA LEU A 69 -39.57 3.51 19.97
C LEU A 69 -40.67 4.37 19.33
N HIS A 70 -41.47 5.03 20.17
CA HIS A 70 -42.58 5.89 19.72
C HIS A 70 -42.09 7.05 18.84
N ASN A 71 -41.00 7.71 19.26
CA ASN A 71 -40.38 8.79 18.49
C ASN A 71 -39.79 8.30 17.15
N ALA A 72 -39.19 7.10 17.13
CA ALA A 72 -38.66 6.50 15.91
C ALA A 72 -39.78 6.17 14.91
N CYS A 73 -40.90 5.64 15.38
CA CYS A 73 -42.06 5.36 14.53
C CYS A 73 -42.66 6.66 13.94
N LYS A 74 -42.81 7.72 14.75
CA LYS A 74 -43.26 9.04 14.26
C LYS A 74 -42.32 9.65 13.21
N ALA A 75 -41.00 9.53 13.41
CA ALA A 75 -40.01 10.01 12.45
C ALA A 75 -40.09 9.25 11.12
N ALA A 76 -40.29 7.93 11.14
CA ALA A 76 -40.43 7.10 9.95
C ALA A 76 -41.68 7.48 9.12
N VAL A 77 -42.81 7.73 9.77
CA VAL A 77 -44.05 8.19 9.09
C VAL A 77 -43.85 9.56 8.44
N LYS A 78 -43.13 10.48 9.10
CA LYS A 78 -42.84 11.82 8.56
C LYS A 78 -41.91 11.79 7.34
N GLN A 79 -40.98 10.81 7.26
CA GLN A 79 -40.10 10.67 6.09
C GLN A 79 -40.84 10.13 4.86
N GLY A 80 -41.79 9.20 5.05
CA GLY A 80 -42.59 8.63 3.97
C GLY A 80 -43.51 9.60 3.24
N SER A 81 -43.99 10.66 3.90
CA SER A 81 -44.85 11.68 3.27
C SER A 81 -44.11 12.68 2.37
N SER A 82 -42.79 12.79 2.52
CA SER A 82 -41.96 13.70 1.71
C SER A 82 -41.58 13.16 0.33
N ALA A 83 -41.72 11.84 0.11
CA ALA A 83 -41.36 11.16 -1.13
C ALA A 83 -42.45 11.21 -2.22
N ALA A 84 -43.70 11.56 -1.88
CA ALA A 84 -44.84 11.52 -2.81
C ALA A 84 -45.01 12.76 -3.70
N LYS A 85 -44.25 13.85 -3.49
CA LYS A 85 -44.47 15.15 -4.17
C LYS A 85 -43.56 15.43 -5.38
N LYS A 86 -42.90 14.43 -5.95
CA LYS A 86 -41.89 14.61 -7.00
C LYS A 86 -41.99 13.62 -8.16
N ARG A 87 -43.14 13.54 -8.83
CA ARG A 87 -43.25 13.01 -10.20
C ARG A 87 -44.31 13.80 -10.97
N GLY A 88 -43.85 14.68 -11.86
CA GLY A 88 -44.69 15.46 -12.77
C GLY A 88 -43.82 16.21 -13.78
N ALA A 89 -43.81 15.70 -15.02
CA ALA A 89 -43.55 16.33 -16.31
C ALA A 89 -42.13 16.76 -16.78
N THR A 90 -41.75 16.08 -17.88
CA THR A 90 -41.14 16.53 -19.16
C THR A 90 -39.64 16.79 -19.32
N ASP A 91 -39.12 16.18 -20.41
CA ASP A 91 -37.78 16.21 -20.98
C ASP A 91 -37.24 17.61 -21.27
N SER A 92 -35.99 17.85 -20.87
CA SER A 92 -34.96 18.61 -21.61
C SER A 92 -33.62 18.57 -20.89
N ALA A 93 -32.56 18.43 -21.67
CA ALA A 93 -31.19 18.19 -21.24
C ALA A 93 -30.57 19.31 -20.37
N ALA A 94 -29.93 18.91 -19.26
CA ALA A 94 -28.74 19.57 -18.69
C ALA A 94 -28.13 18.65 -17.61
N ALA A 95 -26.94 18.13 -17.87
CA ALA A 95 -26.20 17.27 -16.95
C ALA A 95 -25.67 18.08 -15.75
N GLN A 96 -26.28 17.89 -14.57
CA GLN A 96 -25.71 18.25 -13.27
C GLN A 96 -25.64 17.00 -12.40
N ALA A 97 -24.44 16.40 -12.31
CA ALA A 97 -24.16 15.28 -11.43
C ALA A 97 -24.22 15.73 -9.96
N LYS A 98 -25.35 15.48 -9.29
CA LYS A 98 -25.44 15.52 -7.82
C LYS A 98 -25.02 14.16 -7.26
N ARG A 99 -24.03 14.20 -6.36
CA ARG A 99 -23.49 13.09 -5.57
C ARG A 99 -24.61 12.18 -5.03
N THR A 100 -24.63 10.94 -5.49
CA THR A 100 -25.46 9.86 -4.96
C THR A 100 -24.83 9.35 -3.67
N LYS A 101 -25.54 9.55 -2.56
CA LYS A 101 -25.29 8.89 -1.28
C LYS A 101 -25.75 7.44 -1.45
N THR A 102 -24.82 6.54 -1.70
CA THR A 102 -25.11 5.11 -1.91
C THR A 102 -25.66 4.48 -0.64
N ASP A 103 -26.80 3.81 -0.84
CA ASP A 103 -27.56 3.04 0.12
C ASP A 103 -26.73 1.82 0.53
N LEU A 104 -26.25 1.84 1.77
CA LEU A 104 -25.40 0.83 2.36
C LEU A 104 -26.27 -0.31 2.87
N PHE A 105 -26.70 -1.24 2.02
CA PHE A 105 -27.07 -2.62 2.36
C PHE A 105 -27.60 -3.29 1.08
N MET A 106 -26.88 -4.28 0.54
CA MET A 106 -27.19 -5.11 -0.66
C MET A 106 -26.42 -4.81 -1.96
N THR A 107 -25.13 -4.47 -1.88
CA THR A 107 -24.17 -4.85 -2.93
C THR A 107 -22.89 -5.33 -2.26
N GLY A 108 -22.27 -6.39 -2.79
CA GLY A 108 -20.93 -6.85 -2.38
C GLY A 108 -19.88 -5.76 -2.62
N PRO A 109 -18.58 -6.03 -2.37
CA PRO A 109 -17.53 -5.10 -2.72
C PRO A 109 -17.71 -4.71 -4.18
N VAL A 110 -17.86 -3.42 -4.48
CA VAL A 110 -17.74 -2.96 -5.87
C VAL A 110 -16.32 -3.29 -6.25
N GLU A 111 -16.13 -4.34 -7.04
CA GLU A 111 -14.85 -4.63 -7.69
C GLU A 111 -14.62 -3.50 -8.70
N MET A 112 -14.03 -2.40 -8.23
CA MET A 112 -13.49 -1.37 -9.11
C MET A 112 -12.40 -2.01 -9.96
N THR A 113 -12.44 -1.74 -11.26
CA THR A 113 -11.36 -2.20 -12.14
C THR A 113 -10.03 -1.56 -11.72
N PRO A 114 -8.89 -2.22 -11.97
CA PRO A 114 -7.56 -1.63 -11.80
C PRO A 114 -7.45 -0.20 -12.33
N GLN A 115 -7.99 0.06 -13.52
CA GLN A 115 -7.95 1.35 -14.20
C GLN A 115 -8.85 2.38 -13.52
N GLU A 116 -10.05 1.99 -13.08
CA GLU A 116 -10.94 2.88 -12.32
C GLU A 116 -10.32 3.30 -10.99
N LEU A 117 -9.61 2.39 -10.33
CA LEU A 117 -8.90 2.71 -9.10
C LEU A 117 -7.79 3.74 -9.36
N GLU A 118 -6.93 3.53 -10.36
CA GLU A 118 -5.87 4.49 -10.68
C GLU A 118 -6.45 5.85 -11.09
N LYS A 119 -7.51 5.87 -11.90
CA LYS A 119 -8.23 7.10 -12.27
C LYS A 119 -8.78 7.84 -11.05
N SER A 120 -9.31 7.11 -10.06
CA SER A 120 -9.80 7.73 -8.82
C SER A 120 -8.69 8.36 -7.96
N LEU A 121 -7.44 7.94 -8.19
CA LEU A 121 -6.27 8.38 -7.45
C LEU A 121 -5.48 9.48 -8.15
N GLU A 122 -5.87 9.89 -9.35
CA GLU A 122 -5.22 10.97 -10.11
C GLU A 122 -5.02 12.23 -9.26
N LEU A 123 -3.84 12.85 -9.43
CA LEU A 123 -3.42 14.07 -8.75
C LEU A 123 -3.51 15.25 -9.72
N PRO A 124 -3.83 16.47 -9.24
CA PRO A 124 -3.83 17.66 -10.08
C PRO A 124 -2.42 17.91 -10.63
N LEU A 125 -2.32 18.41 -11.86
CA LEU A 125 -1.06 18.73 -12.52
C LEU A 125 -1.21 20.03 -13.30
N CYS A 126 -0.27 20.96 -13.13
CA CYS A 126 -0.18 22.19 -13.89
C CYS A 126 1.28 22.45 -14.25
N THR A 127 1.63 22.41 -15.54
CA THR A 127 3.00 22.60 -16.05
C THR A 127 3.28 24.01 -16.57
N ASP A 128 2.45 24.98 -16.21
CA ASP A 128 2.62 26.39 -16.59
C ASP A 128 3.76 27.04 -15.79
N GLU A 129 4.93 27.17 -16.41
CA GLU A 129 6.15 27.70 -15.78
C GLU A 129 5.98 29.12 -15.23
N GLU A 130 5.25 29.99 -15.93
CA GLU A 130 5.06 31.38 -15.48
C GLU A 130 4.27 31.40 -14.17
N ARG A 131 3.18 30.63 -14.13
CA ARG A 131 2.34 30.54 -12.94
C ARG A 131 3.09 29.90 -11.79
N ILE A 132 3.81 28.79 -12.04
CA ILE A 132 4.65 28.13 -11.04
C ILE A 132 5.67 29.13 -10.47
N SER A 133 6.38 29.88 -11.31
CA SER A 133 7.46 30.77 -10.87
C SER A 133 7.00 31.88 -9.90
N ARG A 134 5.76 32.35 -10.03
CA ARG A 134 5.18 33.43 -9.21
C ARG A 134 4.53 32.93 -7.91
N THR A 135 4.34 31.61 -7.76
CA THR A 135 3.61 31.04 -6.63
C THR A 135 4.52 30.76 -5.43
N VAL A 136 4.01 31.11 -4.24
CA VAL A 136 4.60 30.75 -2.94
C VAL A 136 3.58 29.95 -2.16
N ILE A 137 3.96 28.72 -1.80
CA ILE A 137 3.12 27.79 -1.05
C ILE A 137 3.57 27.72 0.41
N GLU A 138 2.65 27.33 1.28
CA GLU A 138 2.92 27.03 2.69
C GLU A 138 2.61 25.56 2.96
N THR A 139 3.59 24.81 3.46
CA THR A 139 3.43 23.37 3.72
C THR A 139 4.38 22.88 4.82
N ASN A 140 4.18 21.63 5.24
CA ASN A 140 5.04 20.93 6.19
C ASN A 140 6.10 20.10 5.45
N ARG A 141 7.12 19.63 6.18
CA ARG A 141 8.16 18.74 5.62
C ARG A 141 7.61 17.42 5.07
N ALA A 142 6.73 16.76 5.82
CA ALA A 142 6.16 15.45 5.44
C ALA A 142 5.42 15.42 4.09
N PRO A 143 4.43 16.29 3.83
CA PRO A 143 3.72 16.29 2.56
C PRO A 143 4.62 16.70 1.39
N LEU A 144 5.64 17.53 1.63
CA LEU A 144 6.64 17.86 0.61
C LEU A 144 7.50 16.64 0.24
N VAL A 145 8.01 15.87 1.23
CA VAL A 145 8.73 14.62 0.95
C VAL A 145 7.85 13.64 0.17
N LEU A 146 6.57 13.53 0.56
CA LEU A 146 5.62 12.66 -0.13
C LEU A 146 5.46 13.05 -1.61
N ALA A 147 5.32 14.34 -1.92
CA ALA A 147 5.23 14.83 -3.29
C ALA A 147 6.51 14.53 -4.10
N PHE A 148 7.69 14.77 -3.51
CA PHE A 148 8.98 14.43 -4.11
C PHE A 148 9.11 12.93 -4.40
N ALA A 149 8.73 12.07 -3.45
CA ALA A 149 8.84 10.63 -3.59
C ALA A 149 7.91 10.09 -4.69
N VAL A 150 6.65 10.56 -4.73
CA VAL A 150 5.67 10.15 -5.75
C VAL A 150 6.16 10.51 -7.15
N GLU A 151 6.75 11.70 -7.32
CA GLU A 151 7.25 12.15 -8.61
C GLU A 151 8.55 11.45 -9.02
N LEU A 152 9.51 11.31 -8.09
CA LEU A 152 10.74 10.56 -8.31
C LEU A 152 10.47 9.12 -8.77
N LEU A 153 9.52 8.44 -8.12
CA LEU A 153 9.17 7.05 -8.41
C LEU A 153 8.70 6.84 -9.85
N ARG A 154 8.19 7.87 -10.52
CA ARG A 154 7.84 7.78 -11.94
C ARG A 154 9.05 7.48 -12.82
N HIS A 155 10.22 7.99 -12.44
CA HIS A 155 11.47 7.81 -13.18
C HIS A 155 12.28 6.64 -12.67
N THR A 156 12.31 6.42 -11.35
CA THR A 156 13.13 5.34 -10.78
C THR A 156 12.46 3.97 -10.84
N MET A 157 11.12 3.94 -10.89
CA MET A 157 10.28 2.73 -10.88
C MET A 157 9.03 2.92 -11.76
N PRO A 158 9.20 3.10 -13.09
CA PRO A 158 8.10 3.40 -14.00
C PRO A 158 7.02 2.30 -14.05
N GLU A 159 7.37 1.07 -13.71
CA GLU A 159 6.46 -0.08 -13.61
C GLU A 159 5.46 0.04 -12.45
N GLN A 160 5.66 0.99 -11.52
CA GLN A 160 4.74 1.20 -10.41
C GLN A 160 3.58 2.12 -10.83
N PRO A 161 2.31 1.71 -10.67
CA PRO A 161 1.16 2.59 -10.88
C PRO A 161 1.08 3.69 -9.81
N LEU A 162 0.24 4.70 -10.01
CA LEU A 162 0.08 5.82 -9.09
C LEU A 162 -0.28 5.39 -7.67
N SER A 163 -1.15 4.40 -7.51
CA SER A 163 -1.50 3.81 -6.21
C SER A 163 -0.29 3.25 -5.46
N SER A 164 0.58 2.52 -6.16
CA SER A 164 1.83 2.00 -5.62
C SER A 164 2.79 3.14 -5.27
N ARG A 165 2.96 4.14 -6.16
CA ARG A 165 3.81 5.31 -5.90
C ARG A 165 3.37 6.07 -4.65
N LEU A 166 2.05 6.28 -4.47
CA LEU A 166 1.47 6.93 -3.29
C LEU A 166 1.72 6.13 -2.00
N SER A 167 1.58 4.81 -2.05
CA SER A 167 1.83 3.94 -0.91
C SER A 167 3.31 3.89 -0.51
N LEU A 168 4.19 3.71 -1.49
CA LEU A 168 5.63 3.72 -1.30
C LEU A 168 6.09 5.09 -0.78
N GLY A 169 5.61 6.19 -1.36
CA GLY A 169 5.88 7.55 -0.89
C GLY A 169 5.45 7.77 0.56
N GLN A 170 4.26 7.29 0.95
CA GLN A 170 3.82 7.39 2.34
C GLN A 170 4.73 6.58 3.28
N ALA A 171 5.24 5.45 2.81
CA ALA A 171 6.20 4.64 3.54
C ALA A 171 7.59 5.30 3.65
N VAL A 172 8.01 6.16 2.70
CA VAL A 172 9.20 7.02 2.83
C VAL A 172 9.04 7.96 4.03
N VAL A 173 7.86 8.58 4.16
CA VAL A 173 7.55 9.55 5.22
C VAL A 173 7.53 8.88 6.60
N SER A 174 7.01 7.65 6.68
CA SER A 174 6.92 6.87 7.93
C SER A 174 8.13 5.97 8.20
N ALA A 175 9.18 6.01 7.36
CA ALA A 175 10.32 5.11 7.44
C ALA A 175 11.17 5.32 8.71
N ASN A 176 10.72 4.75 9.83
CA ASN A 176 11.38 4.75 11.13
C ASN A 176 11.29 3.36 11.78
N SER A 177 11.72 2.29 11.10
CA SER A 177 11.80 0.97 11.73
C SER A 177 12.53 -0.09 10.87
N ARG A 178 13.28 -0.95 11.56
CA ARG A 178 13.86 -2.18 11.03
C ARG A 178 12.80 -3.28 11.03
N SER A 179 12.40 -3.77 9.85
CA SER A 179 11.49 -4.92 9.71
C SER A 179 12.10 -6.00 8.81
N LYS A 180 11.59 -7.24 8.92
CA LYS A 180 12.08 -8.42 8.17
C LYS A 180 11.49 -8.54 6.75
N ALA A 181 10.72 -7.56 6.29
CA ALA A 181 10.09 -7.57 4.96
C ALA A 181 11.09 -7.13 3.86
N PRO A 182 10.83 -7.47 2.57
CA PRO A 182 11.63 -6.98 1.45
C PRO A 182 11.76 -5.46 1.47
N ARG A 183 12.92 -4.92 1.07
CA ARG A 183 13.19 -3.48 1.15
C ARG A 183 13.51 -2.89 -0.21
N VAL A 184 13.03 -1.68 -0.44
CA VAL A 184 13.35 -0.87 -1.63
C VAL A 184 13.87 0.48 -1.16
N LYS A 185 14.84 1.03 -1.90
CA LYS A 185 15.43 2.35 -1.60
C LYS A 185 14.71 3.43 -2.37
N VAL A 186 14.21 4.44 -1.66
CA VAL A 186 13.55 5.63 -2.23
C VAL A 186 14.00 6.86 -1.44
N MET A 187 14.47 7.89 -2.14
CA MET A 187 15.11 9.09 -1.61
C MET A 187 16.20 8.78 -0.56
N GLY A 188 17.07 7.80 -0.85
CA GLY A 188 18.11 7.40 0.10
C GLY A 188 17.63 6.58 1.31
N ARG A 189 16.32 6.35 1.48
CA ARG A 189 15.72 5.63 2.61
C ARG A 189 15.30 4.23 2.20
N GLU A 190 15.57 3.26 3.05
CA GLU A 190 15.11 1.89 2.84
C GLU A 190 13.71 1.67 3.44
N ILE A 191 12.79 1.18 2.62
CA ILE A 191 11.37 1.03 2.93
C ILE A 191 10.97 -0.42 2.81
N ALA A 192 10.23 -0.93 3.78
CA ALA A 192 9.65 -2.27 3.72
C ALA A 192 8.47 -2.30 2.74
N VAL A 193 8.46 -3.26 1.82
CA VAL A 193 7.44 -3.38 0.78
C VAL A 193 6.75 -4.74 0.80
N LEU A 194 5.55 -4.78 0.23
CA LEU A 194 4.75 -5.98 -0.01
C LEU A 194 4.32 -6.03 -1.47
N LYS A 195 4.48 -7.18 -2.13
CA LYS A 195 4.00 -7.39 -3.51
C LYS A 195 2.49 -7.27 -3.60
N ARG A 196 1.98 -6.66 -4.68
CA ARG A 196 0.56 -6.62 -5.03
C ARG A 196 0.22 -7.83 -5.90
N GLY A 197 -0.48 -8.82 -5.34
CA GLY A 197 -0.95 -9.98 -6.10
C GLY A 197 -2.08 -9.64 -7.08
N GLY A 198 -2.05 -10.21 -8.29
CA GLY A 198 -3.16 -10.17 -9.26
C GLY A 198 -3.35 -8.84 -10.00
N TYR A 199 -2.30 -8.02 -10.12
CA TYR A 199 -2.36 -6.71 -10.78
C TYR A 199 -1.26 -6.61 -11.85
N GLU A 200 -1.67 -6.40 -13.10
CA GLU A 200 -0.77 -6.26 -14.25
C GLU A 200 -0.80 -4.79 -14.73
N TRP A 201 0.34 -4.11 -14.70
CA TRP A 201 0.50 -2.73 -15.15
C TRP A 201 1.63 -2.63 -16.16
N LYS A 202 1.39 -1.97 -17.29
CA LYS A 202 2.31 -1.93 -18.43
C LYS A 202 3.08 -0.61 -18.59
N GLY A 203 3.10 0.23 -17.55
CA GLY A 203 3.79 1.52 -17.56
C GLY A 203 2.97 2.64 -18.24
N GLU A 204 3.39 3.89 -18.09
CA GLU A 204 2.86 5.02 -18.85
C GLU A 204 3.60 5.08 -20.20
N GLU A 205 2.88 4.91 -21.33
CA GLU A 205 3.46 5.15 -22.66
C GLU A 205 3.89 6.61 -22.79
N LYS A 206 5.17 6.85 -23.07
CA LYS A 206 5.67 8.19 -23.41
C LYS A 206 5.02 8.61 -24.75
N VAL A 207 4.19 9.65 -24.71
CA VAL A 207 3.67 10.34 -25.90
C VAL A 207 4.86 11.01 -26.60
N GLY A 208 5.44 10.36 -27.61
CA GLY A 208 6.55 10.91 -28.38
C GLY A 208 7.35 9.94 -29.26
N GLU A 209 7.27 8.62 -29.04
CA GLU A 209 8.11 7.64 -29.76
C GLU A 209 7.50 7.08 -31.07
N GLN A 210 6.31 7.54 -31.49
CA GLN A 210 5.64 7.01 -32.68
C GLN A 210 6.28 7.43 -34.02
N GLU A 211 7.09 8.49 -34.06
CA GLU A 211 7.67 8.98 -35.33
C GLU A 211 9.07 8.41 -35.65
N ALA A 212 9.83 7.95 -34.65
CA ALA A 212 11.20 7.44 -34.88
C ALA A 212 11.26 5.96 -35.30
N ARG A 213 10.32 5.13 -34.85
CA ARG A 213 10.35 3.67 -35.07
C ARG A 213 10.01 3.25 -36.50
N THR A 214 9.46 4.15 -37.31
CA THR A 214 9.05 3.86 -38.71
C THR A 214 10.20 4.01 -39.71
N ALA A 215 11.31 4.68 -39.34
CA ALA A 215 12.42 4.95 -40.24
C ALA A 215 13.55 3.89 -40.17
N GLU A 216 13.75 3.25 -39.01
CA GLU A 216 14.90 2.37 -38.77
C GLU A 216 14.64 0.89 -39.12
N ALA A 217 13.37 0.51 -39.31
CA ALA A 217 12.97 -0.86 -39.64
C ALA A 217 13.13 -1.26 -41.13
N ARG A 218 13.78 -0.43 -41.97
CA ARG A 218 13.90 -0.67 -43.42
C ARG A 218 15.32 -0.94 -43.94
N ARG A 219 16.33 -1.09 -43.09
CA ARG A 219 17.67 -1.45 -43.56
C ARG A 219 18.35 -2.51 -42.69
N SER A 220 18.72 -3.59 -43.37
CA SER A 220 19.78 -4.57 -43.05
C SER A 220 19.40 -5.87 -42.33
N VAL A 221 19.31 -6.94 -43.12
CA VAL A 221 19.73 -8.33 -42.82
C VAL A 221 19.98 -9.02 -44.19
N PRO A 222 20.81 -10.07 -44.34
CA PRO A 222 22.14 -10.37 -43.79
C PRO A 222 23.16 -10.74 -44.91
N GLU A 223 24.44 -10.95 -44.57
CA GLU A 223 25.23 -11.92 -45.33
C GLU A 223 26.18 -12.75 -44.45
N THR A 224 26.08 -14.05 -44.69
CA THR A 224 26.68 -15.22 -44.06
C THR A 224 28.17 -15.34 -44.36
N ARG A 225 28.98 -15.76 -43.38
CA ARG A 225 30.12 -16.67 -43.65
C ARG A 225 30.58 -17.41 -42.40
N ALA A 226 30.37 -18.72 -42.44
CA ALA A 226 30.88 -19.70 -41.51
C ALA A 226 32.40 -19.85 -41.64
N ARG A 227 33.10 -20.01 -40.52
CA ARG A 227 34.37 -20.72 -40.44
C ARG A 227 34.43 -21.55 -39.16
N THR A 228 34.46 -22.86 -39.37
CA THR A 228 34.75 -23.93 -38.43
C THR A 228 36.25 -23.91 -38.15
N GLU A 229 36.67 -23.99 -36.89
CA GLU A 229 37.99 -24.52 -36.52
C GLU A 229 37.94 -25.04 -35.07
N THR A 230 38.44 -26.26 -34.91
CA THR A 230 38.44 -27.11 -33.71
C THR A 230 39.80 -27.01 -33.01
N THR A 231 39.90 -27.54 -31.78
CA THR A 231 41.10 -27.76 -30.92
C THR A 231 41.50 -26.56 -30.05
N ALA A 232 41.88 -26.67 -28.77
CA ALA A 232 42.23 -27.80 -27.93
C ALA A 232 41.94 -27.50 -26.44
N SER A 233 41.79 -28.59 -25.68
CA SER A 233 41.74 -28.67 -24.23
C SER A 233 42.98 -28.05 -23.55
N ALA A 234 42.76 -27.18 -22.56
CA ALA A 234 43.77 -26.83 -21.56
C ALA A 234 43.13 -26.84 -20.17
N THR A 235 43.50 -27.88 -19.42
CA THR A 235 43.26 -28.11 -18.01
C THR A 235 43.69 -26.90 -17.18
N ALA A 236 42.75 -26.11 -16.66
CA ALA A 236 43.02 -25.11 -15.66
C ALA A 236 42.74 -25.70 -14.27
N THR A 237 43.82 -25.98 -13.57
CA THR A 237 43.92 -26.26 -12.13
C THR A 237 43.14 -25.22 -11.32
N ILE A 238 42.13 -25.67 -10.57
CA ILE A 238 41.36 -24.85 -9.63
C ILE A 238 42.16 -24.78 -8.32
N GLU A 239 42.85 -23.67 -8.10
CA GLU A 239 43.40 -23.28 -6.79
C GLU A 239 42.30 -22.69 -5.87
N PRO A 240 42.48 -22.77 -4.53
CA PRO A 240 41.37 -22.83 -3.59
C PRO A 240 40.67 -21.48 -3.41
N THR A 241 39.35 -21.62 -3.29
CA THR A 241 38.33 -20.58 -3.40
C THR A 241 38.36 -19.54 -2.26
N SER A 242 38.07 -18.29 -2.63
CA SER A 242 37.59 -17.25 -1.72
C SER A 242 36.41 -17.78 -0.90
N LYS A 243 36.46 -17.66 0.44
CA LYS A 243 35.41 -18.11 1.37
C LYS A 243 34.01 -17.75 0.86
N SER A 244 33.17 -18.75 0.62
CA SER A 244 31.78 -18.56 0.18
C SER A 244 30.97 -17.80 1.24
N THR A 245 30.49 -16.60 0.90
CA THR A 245 29.70 -15.77 1.81
C THR A 245 28.28 -16.30 1.94
N TRP A 246 27.99 -17.02 3.01
CA TRP A 246 26.63 -17.45 3.36
C TRP A 246 25.80 -16.31 3.98
N ALA A 247 24.58 -16.12 3.52
CA ALA A 247 23.55 -15.33 4.19
C ALA A 247 22.75 -16.24 5.11
N VAL A 248 22.57 -15.85 6.38
CA VAL A 248 22.01 -16.73 7.42
C VAL A 248 20.76 -16.07 7.99
N SER A 249 19.69 -16.85 8.17
CA SER A 249 18.49 -16.38 8.87
C SER A 249 18.71 -16.36 10.38
N GLU A 250 17.96 -15.49 11.07
CA GLU A 250 17.81 -15.61 12.52
C GLU A 250 17.27 -17.00 12.90
N PRO A 251 17.79 -17.66 13.95
CA PRO A 251 17.23 -18.92 14.44
C PRO A 251 15.78 -18.74 14.91
N ILE A 252 14.91 -19.67 14.51
CA ILE A 252 13.53 -19.72 15.00
C ILE A 252 13.33 -21.01 15.78
N THR A 253 12.96 -20.88 17.05
CA THR A 253 12.73 -22.02 17.96
C THR A 253 11.26 -22.07 18.38
N LEU A 254 10.66 -23.27 18.32
CA LEU A 254 9.32 -23.56 18.83
C LEU A 254 9.28 -24.98 19.38
N LYS A 255 8.81 -25.15 20.63
CA LYS A 255 8.79 -26.46 21.33
C LYS A 255 10.13 -27.18 21.20
N ASP A 256 11.21 -26.46 21.52
CA ASP A 256 12.62 -26.87 21.47
C ASP A 256 13.16 -27.29 20.09
N SER A 257 12.31 -27.33 19.06
CA SER A 257 12.76 -27.51 17.68
C SER A 257 13.27 -26.19 17.12
N THR A 258 14.50 -26.18 16.62
CA THR A 258 15.16 -24.97 16.11
C THR A 258 15.40 -25.08 14.61
N PHE A 259 15.15 -23.98 13.88
CA PHE A 259 15.28 -23.87 12.43
C PHE A 259 16.23 -22.73 12.06
N VAL A 260 17.17 -22.99 11.15
CA VAL A 260 18.07 -21.98 10.60
C VAL A 260 18.23 -22.23 9.10
N ALA A 261 17.99 -21.22 8.28
CA ALA A 261 18.23 -21.28 6.84
C ALA A 261 19.51 -20.51 6.47
N ARG A 262 20.21 -21.01 5.45
CA ARG A 262 21.41 -20.39 4.90
C ARG A 262 21.30 -20.35 3.39
N ALA A 263 21.70 -19.24 2.77
CA ALA A 263 21.66 -19.06 1.33
C ALA A 263 23.04 -18.62 0.81
N ALA A 264 23.50 -19.24 -0.29
CA ALA A 264 24.76 -18.92 -0.95
C ALA A 264 24.56 -18.81 -2.48
N HIS A 265 25.53 -18.21 -3.16
CA HIS A 265 25.57 -18.19 -4.62
C HIS A 265 26.06 -19.52 -5.17
N ILE A 266 25.44 -19.95 -6.25
CA ILE A 266 25.82 -21.15 -6.98
C ILE A 266 25.60 -20.88 -8.47
N SER A 267 26.65 -21.07 -9.27
CA SER A 267 26.60 -20.88 -10.73
C SER A 267 26.53 -22.21 -11.47
N ASP A 268 27.01 -23.30 -10.86
CA ASP A 268 27.04 -24.63 -11.47
C ASP A 268 26.53 -25.71 -10.50
N PRO A 269 25.71 -26.67 -10.95
CA PRO A 269 25.24 -27.78 -10.11
C PRO A 269 26.36 -28.56 -9.41
N SER A 270 27.54 -28.70 -10.02
CA SER A 270 28.69 -29.40 -9.45
C SER A 270 29.24 -28.71 -8.20
N GLN A 271 29.09 -27.39 -8.07
CA GLN A 271 29.54 -26.62 -6.91
C GLN A 271 28.74 -26.94 -5.64
N ARG A 272 27.51 -27.46 -5.77
CA ARG A 272 26.64 -27.75 -4.62
C ARG A 272 27.33 -28.61 -3.57
N GLY A 273 27.96 -29.71 -4.00
CA GLY A 273 28.61 -30.66 -3.09
C GLY A 273 29.72 -29.99 -2.27
N ILE A 274 30.58 -29.23 -2.95
CA ILE A 274 31.70 -28.50 -2.34
C ILE A 274 31.18 -27.42 -1.38
N LEU A 275 30.15 -26.66 -1.77
CA LEU A 275 29.58 -25.59 -0.95
C LEU A 275 28.94 -26.14 0.33
N VAL A 276 28.15 -27.22 0.23
CA VAL A 276 27.52 -27.85 1.40
C VAL A 276 28.59 -28.47 2.31
N GLN A 277 29.60 -29.14 1.75
CA GLN A 277 30.69 -29.71 2.54
C GLN A 277 31.52 -28.63 3.25
N SER A 278 31.84 -27.53 2.58
CA SER A 278 32.49 -26.35 3.18
C SER A 278 31.64 -25.79 4.32
N LEU A 279 30.33 -25.61 4.10
CA LEU A 279 29.41 -25.11 5.14
C LEU A 279 29.42 -25.97 6.41
N LEU A 280 29.37 -27.30 6.25
CA LEU A 280 29.40 -28.24 7.38
C LEU A 280 30.77 -28.30 8.07
N SER A 281 31.85 -28.00 7.34
CA SER A 281 33.21 -27.96 7.89
C SER A 281 33.44 -26.68 8.69
N ASP A 282 32.99 -25.54 8.15
CA ASP A 282 33.04 -24.23 8.80
C ASP A 282 32.10 -24.14 10.02
N ASN A 283 31.02 -24.93 10.02
CA ASN A 283 30.02 -24.95 11.08
C ASN A 283 29.78 -26.38 11.58
N PRO A 284 30.66 -26.93 12.44
CA PRO A 284 30.56 -28.31 12.92
C PRO A 284 29.24 -28.64 13.62
N HIS A 285 28.60 -27.65 14.27
CA HIS A 285 27.30 -27.82 14.93
C HIS A 285 26.15 -28.18 13.97
N LEU A 286 26.31 -28.00 12.66
CA LEU A 286 25.30 -28.42 11.68
C LEU A 286 25.26 -29.93 11.49
N LYS A 287 26.34 -30.63 11.81
CA LYS A 287 26.41 -32.10 11.75
C LYS A 287 25.60 -32.77 12.85
N THR A 288 25.29 -32.05 13.94
CA THR A 288 24.43 -32.54 15.02
C THR A 288 22.94 -32.29 14.75
N ALA A 289 22.61 -31.63 13.64
CA ALA A 289 21.23 -31.37 13.27
C ALA A 289 20.52 -32.65 12.86
N SER A 290 19.22 -32.68 13.10
CA SER A 290 18.37 -33.80 12.71
C SER A 290 18.18 -33.87 11.20
N HIS A 291 18.08 -32.71 10.54
CA HIS A 291 17.89 -32.58 9.10
C HIS A 291 18.63 -31.35 8.55
N ASN A 292 19.29 -31.52 7.40
CA ASN A 292 19.93 -30.50 6.58
C ASN A 292 19.40 -30.59 5.13
N ALA A 293 18.14 -30.19 4.96
CA ALA A 293 17.51 -30.14 3.65
C ALA A 293 18.12 -29.02 2.78
N TRP A 294 18.12 -29.17 1.47
CA TRP A 294 18.62 -28.15 0.56
C TRP A 294 17.82 -28.07 -0.74
N ALA A 295 17.89 -26.93 -1.40
CA ALA A 295 17.43 -26.77 -2.78
C ALA A 295 18.23 -25.68 -3.50
N TYR A 296 18.33 -25.78 -4.82
CA TYR A 296 18.93 -24.75 -5.64
C TYR A 296 18.12 -24.46 -6.90
N ARG A 297 18.33 -23.25 -7.45
CA ARG A 297 17.83 -22.84 -8.77
C ARG A 297 18.97 -22.15 -9.51
N ILE A 298 19.30 -22.62 -10.71
CA ILE A 298 20.45 -22.14 -11.50
C ILE A 298 19.98 -21.82 -12.93
N ARG A 299 20.35 -20.65 -13.44
CA ARG A 299 20.09 -20.31 -14.84
C ARG A 299 20.95 -21.20 -15.75
N PRO A 300 20.43 -21.59 -16.91
CA PRO A 300 21.26 -22.24 -17.91
C PRO A 300 22.39 -21.29 -18.34
N ALA A 301 23.54 -21.86 -18.70
CA ALA A 301 24.68 -21.09 -19.19
C ALA A 301 24.28 -20.22 -20.40
N SER A 302 24.96 -19.09 -20.58
CA SER A 302 24.65 -18.08 -21.61
C SER A 302 24.68 -18.60 -23.06
N GLU A 303 25.25 -19.78 -23.30
CA GLU A 303 25.30 -20.44 -24.61
C GLU A 303 24.14 -21.42 -24.86
N ALA A 304 23.22 -21.55 -23.91
CA ALA A 304 22.07 -22.43 -24.06
C ALA A 304 21.00 -21.80 -24.97
N PRO A 305 20.26 -22.61 -25.76
CA PRO A 305 19.22 -22.12 -26.65
C PRO A 305 18.17 -21.29 -25.88
N SER A 306 17.60 -20.27 -26.52
CA SER A 306 16.65 -19.28 -25.97
C SER A 306 15.47 -19.84 -25.15
N ASN A 307 15.22 -21.15 -25.19
CA ASN A 307 14.17 -21.86 -24.46
C ASN A 307 14.69 -22.65 -23.24
N ALA A 308 15.94 -22.46 -22.83
CA ALA A 308 16.54 -23.18 -21.73
C ALA A 308 15.87 -22.78 -20.40
N ARG A 309 15.21 -23.76 -19.76
CA ARG A 309 14.52 -23.57 -18.48
C ARG A 309 15.53 -23.53 -17.33
N VAL A 310 15.20 -22.77 -16.28
CA VAL A 310 15.96 -22.76 -15.01
C VAL A 310 16.06 -24.19 -14.48
N ARG A 311 17.28 -24.64 -14.15
CA ARG A 311 17.52 -25.95 -13.54
C ARG A 311 17.26 -25.87 -12.05
N GLU A 312 16.50 -26.82 -11.53
CA GLU A 312 16.08 -26.85 -10.13
C GLU A 312 16.27 -28.28 -9.60
N ASP A 313 16.76 -28.40 -8.36
CA ASP A 313 16.93 -29.67 -7.67
C ASP A 313 16.81 -29.45 -6.16
N SER A 314 16.43 -30.49 -5.42
CA SER A 314 16.16 -30.40 -3.98
C SER A 314 16.39 -31.73 -3.26
N PHE A 315 16.58 -31.65 -1.95
CA PHE A 315 16.78 -32.79 -1.07
C PHE A 315 16.17 -32.53 0.30
N ASP A 316 15.37 -33.49 0.77
CA ASP A 316 14.59 -33.38 2.00
C ASP A 316 15.36 -33.74 3.28
N ASP A 317 16.41 -34.54 3.17
CA ASP A 317 17.18 -35.09 4.30
C ASP A 317 16.31 -35.71 5.42
N GLY A 318 15.30 -36.50 5.05
CA GLY A 318 14.38 -37.14 6.01
C GLY A 318 13.21 -36.28 6.49
N GLU A 319 13.21 -34.97 6.21
CA GLU A 319 12.06 -34.09 6.42
C GLU A 319 11.19 -34.04 5.16
N THR A 320 10.30 -35.03 4.99
CA THR A 320 9.49 -35.19 3.77
C THR A 320 8.79 -33.90 3.33
N GLY A 321 9.05 -33.47 2.10
CA GLY A 321 8.54 -32.29 1.40
C GLY A 321 9.27 -30.98 1.68
N CYS A 322 10.38 -31.01 2.42
CA CYS A 322 11.15 -29.82 2.79
C CYS A 322 11.84 -29.17 1.57
N GLY A 323 12.51 -29.96 0.74
CA GLY A 323 13.14 -29.54 -0.50
C GLY A 323 12.16 -28.87 -1.46
N ASP A 324 10.98 -29.46 -1.63
CA ASP A 324 9.90 -28.87 -2.44
C ASP A 324 9.37 -27.55 -1.87
N LEU A 325 9.27 -27.43 -0.55
CA LEU A 325 8.92 -26.16 0.10
C LEU A 325 9.99 -25.11 -0.21
N ILE A 326 11.27 -25.45 -0.07
CA ILE A 326 12.37 -24.51 -0.32
C ILE A 326 12.32 -24.04 -1.78
N LEU A 327 12.18 -24.95 -2.75
CA LEU A 327 12.04 -24.59 -4.18
C LEU A 327 10.85 -23.67 -4.42
N ARG A 328 9.69 -23.95 -3.81
CA ARG A 328 8.50 -23.10 -3.95
C ARG A 328 8.77 -21.68 -3.44
N VAL A 329 9.38 -21.54 -2.27
CA VAL A 329 9.74 -20.22 -1.71
C VAL A 329 10.77 -19.50 -2.59
N MET A 330 11.74 -20.22 -3.14
CA MET A 330 12.72 -19.64 -4.06
C MET A 330 12.09 -19.17 -5.38
N ARG A 331 11.11 -19.90 -5.91
CA ARG A 331 10.33 -19.50 -7.10
C ARG A 331 9.50 -18.23 -6.81
N GLU A 332 8.79 -18.21 -5.68
CA GLU A 332 8.01 -17.04 -5.23
C GLU A 332 8.89 -15.79 -5.05
N ALA A 333 10.12 -15.98 -4.55
CA ALA A 333 11.11 -14.93 -4.38
C ALA A 333 11.84 -14.54 -5.67
N GLY A 334 11.66 -15.27 -6.78
CA GLY A 334 12.42 -15.07 -8.02
C GLY A 334 13.92 -15.34 -7.87
N ALA A 335 14.33 -16.05 -6.81
CA ALA A 335 15.75 -16.29 -6.52
C ALA A 335 16.31 -17.35 -7.46
N VAL A 336 17.25 -16.94 -8.32
CA VAL A 336 18.02 -17.83 -9.21
C VAL A 336 19.52 -17.65 -8.91
N ASP A 337 20.33 -18.60 -9.36
CA ASP A 337 21.77 -18.73 -9.08
C ASP A 337 22.04 -18.76 -7.56
N THR A 338 21.15 -19.45 -6.85
CA THR A 338 21.09 -19.47 -5.39
C THR A 338 20.92 -20.90 -4.88
N LEU A 339 21.71 -21.26 -3.87
CA LEU A 339 21.59 -22.49 -3.09
C LEU A 339 21.06 -22.11 -1.71
N VAL A 340 20.04 -22.82 -1.23
CA VAL A 340 19.52 -22.69 0.14
C VAL A 340 19.69 -24.01 0.88
N VAL A 341 20.19 -23.95 2.11
CA VAL A 341 20.27 -25.07 3.06
C VAL A 341 19.44 -24.71 4.28
N LEU A 342 18.46 -25.55 4.61
CA LEU A 342 17.63 -25.42 5.80
C LEU A 342 18.01 -26.49 6.82
N THR A 343 18.52 -26.05 7.96
CA THR A 343 18.90 -26.91 9.06
C THR A 343 17.81 -26.93 10.13
N ARG A 344 17.43 -28.11 10.59
CA ARG A 344 16.50 -28.33 11.70
C ARG A 344 17.14 -29.19 12.79
N TRP A 345 17.02 -28.74 14.04
CA TRP A 345 17.22 -29.58 15.23
C TRP A 345 15.87 -29.95 15.82
N PHE A 346 15.62 -31.25 15.99
CA PHE A 346 14.38 -31.75 16.58
C PHE A 346 14.41 -31.63 18.11
N GLY A 347 13.38 -30.99 18.68
CA GLY A 347 13.25 -30.76 20.12
C GLY A 347 12.47 -31.83 20.88
N GLY A 348 12.24 -33.01 20.32
CA GLY A 348 11.49 -34.10 20.99
C GLY A 348 9.96 -34.06 20.79
N THR A 349 9.38 -32.94 20.33
CA THR A 349 7.93 -32.81 20.08
C THR A 349 7.60 -32.62 18.60
N LEU A 350 6.64 -33.40 18.09
CA LEU A 350 6.13 -33.24 16.72
C LEU A 350 5.37 -31.90 16.57
N LEU A 351 5.86 -31.06 15.66
CA LEU A 351 5.28 -29.73 15.40
C LEU A 351 4.06 -29.76 14.47
N GLY A 352 3.82 -30.87 13.76
CA GLY A 352 2.73 -30.95 12.78
C GLY A 352 2.84 -29.86 11.70
N PRO A 353 1.73 -29.21 11.30
CA PRO A 353 1.73 -28.18 10.25
C PRO A 353 2.55 -26.92 10.56
N ASP A 354 2.78 -26.59 11.84
CA ASP A 354 3.52 -25.39 12.22
C ASP A 354 4.96 -25.41 11.72
N ARG A 355 5.56 -26.61 11.57
CA ARG A 355 6.93 -26.74 11.03
C ARG A 355 7.07 -26.07 9.67
N TRP A 356 6.07 -26.23 8.79
CA TRP A 356 6.07 -25.66 7.45
C TRP A 356 6.08 -24.13 7.45
N ARG A 357 5.29 -23.53 8.35
CA ARG A 357 5.25 -22.08 8.53
C ARG A 357 6.60 -21.54 9.01
N LEU A 358 7.25 -22.23 9.96
CA LEU A 358 8.57 -21.82 10.47
C LEU A 358 9.67 -21.98 9.40
N MET A 359 9.69 -23.12 8.71
CA MET A 359 10.63 -23.39 7.62
C MET A 359 10.54 -22.32 6.52
N ARG A 360 9.32 -22.00 6.06
CA ARG A 360 9.07 -20.94 5.09
C ARG A 360 9.63 -19.60 5.57
N ASN A 361 9.36 -19.23 6.82
CA ASN A 361 9.85 -17.97 7.38
C ASN A 361 11.39 -17.91 7.45
N CYS A 362 12.05 -19.00 7.85
CA CYS A 362 13.51 -19.08 7.87
C CYS A 362 14.09 -18.94 6.46
N VAL A 363 13.58 -19.70 5.48
CA VAL A 363 14.04 -19.66 4.09
C VAL A 363 13.86 -18.26 3.50
N SER A 364 12.68 -17.66 3.65
CA SER A 364 12.42 -16.30 3.18
C SER A 364 13.36 -15.27 3.81
N ALA A 365 13.68 -15.40 5.10
CA ALA A 365 14.61 -14.50 5.77
C ALA A 365 16.05 -14.66 5.25
N ALA A 366 16.53 -15.88 5.03
CA ALA A 366 17.86 -16.12 4.47
C ALA A 366 17.99 -15.60 3.04
N LEU A 367 16.96 -15.79 2.21
CA LEU A 367 16.90 -15.25 0.85
C LEU A 367 16.91 -13.71 0.85
N ALA A 368 16.11 -13.08 1.73
CA ALA A 368 16.09 -11.63 1.85
C ALA A 368 17.44 -11.06 2.29
N GLU A 369 18.13 -11.72 3.23
CA GLU A 369 19.48 -11.34 3.66
C GLU A 369 20.50 -11.49 2.51
N ARG A 370 20.39 -12.57 1.72
CA ARG A 370 21.27 -12.79 0.57
C ARG A 370 21.07 -11.71 -0.49
N LEU A 371 19.82 -11.42 -0.85
CA LEU A 371 19.49 -10.36 -1.81
C LEU A 371 20.05 -9.01 -1.36
N ARG A 372 20.01 -8.72 -0.05
CA ARG A 372 20.63 -7.52 0.53
C ARG A 372 22.15 -7.50 0.36
N LYS A 373 22.83 -8.63 0.60
CA LYS A 373 24.30 -8.75 0.50
C LYS A 373 24.83 -8.74 -0.94
N THR A 374 24.08 -9.31 -1.88
CA THR A 374 24.51 -9.40 -3.28
C THR A 374 24.30 -8.10 -4.05
N GLY A 375 23.61 -7.10 -3.47
CA GLY A 375 23.35 -5.81 -4.12
C GLY A 375 22.60 -5.93 -5.45
N VAL A 376 22.03 -7.11 -5.74
CA VAL A 376 21.13 -7.32 -6.87
C VAL A 376 19.93 -6.45 -6.55
N GLU A 377 19.87 -5.31 -7.24
CA GLU A 377 18.71 -4.45 -7.28
C GLU A 377 17.50 -5.36 -7.40
N VAL A 378 16.59 -5.15 -6.46
CA VAL A 378 15.32 -5.84 -6.38
C VAL A 378 14.56 -5.52 -7.66
N THR A 379 14.84 -6.26 -8.73
CA THR A 379 13.99 -6.38 -9.91
C THR A 379 12.88 -7.32 -9.47
N LEU A 380 12.00 -6.81 -8.61
CA LEU A 380 10.67 -7.39 -8.41
C LEU A 380 10.01 -7.29 -9.78
N GLY A 381 10.08 -8.37 -10.55
CA GLY A 381 9.90 -8.37 -12.01
C GLY A 381 8.63 -7.65 -12.49
N GLY A 382 8.71 -6.34 -12.69
CA GLY A 382 7.60 -5.49 -13.15
C GLY A 382 6.38 -5.42 -12.20
N GLU A 383 6.43 -6.05 -11.02
CA GLU A 383 5.24 -6.20 -10.17
C GLU A 383 5.00 -4.95 -9.31
N ALA A 384 3.74 -4.52 -9.25
CA ALA A 384 3.33 -3.39 -8.42
C ALA A 384 3.51 -3.67 -6.92
N LEU A 385 3.91 -2.66 -6.15
CA LEU A 385 4.29 -2.78 -4.74
C LEU A 385 3.44 -1.91 -3.81
N TRP A 386 3.32 -2.34 -2.56
CA TRP A 386 2.74 -1.59 -1.45
C TRP A 386 3.81 -1.28 -0.40
N GLY A 387 3.82 -0.05 0.10
CA GLY A 387 4.60 0.33 1.28
C GLY A 387 3.99 -0.27 2.55
N LEU A 388 4.80 -0.91 3.38
CA LEU A 388 4.34 -1.57 4.59
C LEU A 388 4.24 -0.56 5.75
N ASP A 389 3.10 -0.55 6.45
CA ASP A 389 2.87 0.31 7.62
C ASP A 389 3.36 -0.38 8.89
N LEU A 390 4.63 -0.12 9.22
CA LEU A 390 5.29 -0.71 10.38
C LEU A 390 4.79 -0.15 11.72
N GLU A 391 4.29 1.09 11.73
CA GLU A 391 3.74 1.72 12.94
C GLU A 391 2.40 1.11 13.32
N ALA A 392 1.49 0.93 12.34
CA ALA A 392 0.23 0.24 12.55
C ALA A 392 0.44 -1.23 12.97
N MET A 393 1.46 -1.90 12.43
CA MET A 393 1.86 -3.24 12.88
C MET A 393 2.33 -3.27 14.34
N ARG A 394 3.17 -2.32 14.76
CA ARG A 394 3.69 -2.25 16.13
C ARG A 394 2.58 -1.97 17.14
N SER A 395 1.68 -1.04 16.81
CA SER A 395 0.52 -0.70 17.65
C SER A 395 -0.42 -1.88 17.86
N LYS A 396 -0.63 -2.73 16.84
CA LYS A 396 -1.42 -3.98 16.97
C LYS A 396 -0.71 -5.08 17.76
N LYS A 397 0.63 -5.14 17.73
CA LYS A 397 1.40 -6.12 18.51
C LYS A 397 1.29 -5.86 20.02
N THR A 398 1.16 -4.60 20.42
CA THR A 398 0.94 -4.20 21.82
C THR A 398 -0.45 -4.56 22.33
N THR A 399 -1.48 -4.59 21.48
CA THR A 399 -2.85 -4.96 21.88
C THR A 399 -3.11 -6.47 21.93
N LEU A 400 -2.14 -7.32 21.57
CA LEU A 400 -2.29 -8.79 21.59
C LEU A 400 -1.75 -9.44 22.87
N VAL A 401 -1.18 -8.65 23.80
CA VAL A 401 -0.80 -9.11 25.14
C VAL A 401 -1.82 -8.57 26.14
N GLY A 402 -3.02 -9.15 26.14
CA GLY A 402 -4.04 -8.87 27.15
C GLY A 402 -5.47 -8.86 26.62
N GLY A 403 -6.22 -9.92 26.97
CA GLY A 403 -7.68 -9.88 26.98
C GLY A 403 -8.38 -10.49 25.75
N HIS A 404 -8.95 -11.68 25.94
CA HIS A 404 -10.06 -12.14 25.11
C HIS A 404 -11.26 -11.21 25.33
N GLY A 405 -11.67 -10.46 24.30
CA GLY A 405 -12.83 -9.58 24.42
C GLY A 405 -13.22 -8.84 23.13
N SER A 406 -14.22 -9.38 22.44
CA SER A 406 -15.25 -8.69 21.65
C SER A 406 -14.86 -7.70 20.53
N GLY A 407 -15.15 -8.11 19.28
CA GLY A 407 -15.80 -7.24 18.30
C GLY A 407 -14.91 -6.24 17.56
N SER A 408 -14.02 -6.72 16.67
CA SER A 408 -13.44 -5.84 15.64
C SER A 408 -13.95 -6.22 14.26
N LYS A 409 -14.51 -5.23 13.57
CA LYS A 409 -15.08 -5.31 12.22
C LYS A 409 -14.10 -5.99 11.27
N MET A 410 -14.59 -7.03 10.60
CA MET A 410 -13.94 -7.68 9.48
C MET A 410 -13.77 -6.66 8.34
N GLN A 411 -12.58 -6.06 8.26
CA GLN A 411 -12.21 -5.17 7.17
C GLN A 411 -11.38 -5.95 6.15
N ALA A 412 -12.09 -6.65 5.25
CA ALA A 412 -11.51 -7.24 4.07
C ALA A 412 -11.27 -6.13 3.03
N VAL A 413 -10.01 -5.90 2.66
CA VAL A 413 -9.48 -5.68 1.30
C VAL A 413 -7.96 -5.72 1.44
N THR A 414 -7.38 -6.87 1.10
CA THR A 414 -5.97 -7.23 0.82
C THR A 414 -5.72 -8.61 1.40
N GLY A 415 -5.57 -9.61 0.53
CA GLY A 415 -5.51 -11.04 0.86
C GLY A 415 -4.24 -11.51 1.57
N VAL A 416 -3.59 -10.68 2.39
CA VAL A 416 -2.45 -11.10 3.22
C VAL A 416 -2.81 -10.91 4.69
N VAL A 417 -3.27 -11.99 5.30
CA VAL A 417 -3.59 -12.06 6.73
C VAL A 417 -2.36 -11.61 7.55
N GLY A 418 -2.49 -10.48 8.24
CA GLY A 418 -1.53 -10.03 9.27
C GLY A 418 -0.61 -8.85 8.92
N MET A 419 -0.59 -8.35 7.67
CA MET A 419 0.32 -7.26 7.28
C MET A 419 -0.42 -5.97 6.88
N GLN A 420 -0.14 -4.86 7.57
CA GLN A 420 -0.74 -3.54 7.30
C GLN A 420 0.06 -2.80 6.21
N ILE A 421 -0.64 -2.20 5.25
CA ILE A 421 -0.05 -1.40 4.17
C ILE A 421 -0.46 0.07 4.30
N HIS A 422 0.39 0.98 3.81
CA HIS A 422 0.02 2.37 3.63
C HIS A 422 -0.98 2.49 2.48
N ARG A 423 -2.21 2.89 2.80
CA ARG A 423 -3.29 3.01 1.82
C ARG A 423 -3.09 4.23 0.92
N PRO A 424 -3.20 4.09 -0.41
CA PRO A 424 -2.95 5.19 -1.34
C PRO A 424 -3.97 6.31 -1.21
N GLU A 425 -5.21 6.01 -0.83
CA GLU A 425 -6.27 7.01 -0.65
C GLU A 425 -5.91 7.99 0.48
N GLN A 426 -5.25 7.51 1.53
CA GLN A 426 -4.85 8.34 2.66
C GLN A 426 -3.68 9.26 2.28
N ALA A 427 -2.71 8.74 1.54
CA ALA A 427 -1.58 9.51 1.03
C ALA A 427 -2.05 10.61 0.06
N ARG A 428 -2.96 10.26 -0.87
CA ARG A 428 -3.59 11.21 -1.79
C ARG A 428 -4.37 12.31 -1.05
N ALA A 429 -5.24 11.92 -0.13
CA ALA A 429 -6.00 12.88 0.68
C ALA A 429 -5.08 13.75 1.54
N TYR A 430 -3.91 13.24 1.94
CA TYR A 430 -2.90 14.03 2.64
C TYR A 430 -2.25 15.08 1.74
N LEU A 431 -1.87 14.74 0.51
CA LEU A 431 -1.36 15.72 -0.45
C LEU A 431 -2.38 16.83 -0.72
N LEU A 432 -3.63 16.48 -1.04
CA LEU A 432 -4.68 17.45 -1.41
C LEU A 432 -4.98 18.50 -0.33
N ARG A 433 -4.75 18.19 0.95
CA ARG A 433 -5.07 19.10 2.07
C ARG A 433 -3.89 19.89 2.62
N SER A 434 -2.68 19.68 2.10
CA SER A 434 -1.44 20.10 2.77
C SER A 434 -0.78 21.39 2.26
N PHE A 435 -1.14 21.88 1.06
CA PHE A 435 -0.41 22.99 0.40
C PHE A 435 -1.22 24.30 0.40
N GLY A 436 -1.10 25.10 1.46
CA GLY A 436 -1.77 26.41 1.53
C GLY A 436 -1.06 27.48 0.68
N SER A 437 -1.72 28.61 0.44
CA SER A 437 -1.06 29.79 -0.11
C SER A 437 -0.41 30.60 1.01
N ALA A 438 0.78 31.14 0.78
CA ALA A 438 1.40 32.05 1.75
C ALA A 438 0.56 33.32 1.88
N ALA A 439 0.29 33.75 3.12
CA ALA A 439 -0.32 35.06 3.36
C ALA A 439 0.67 36.16 2.90
N GLU A 440 0.15 37.16 2.18
CA GLU A 440 0.89 38.39 1.84
C GLU A 440 1.29 39.09 3.15
N GLU A 441 2.55 38.95 3.55
CA GLU A 441 3.15 39.89 4.49
C GLU A 441 3.38 41.19 3.73
N THR A 442 2.62 42.22 4.11
CA THR A 442 2.94 43.59 3.75
C THR A 442 4.28 43.89 4.40
N GLU A 443 5.35 44.03 3.62
CA GLU A 443 6.64 44.53 4.10
C GLU A 443 6.40 45.93 4.67
N GLY A 444 6.32 46.01 6.00
CA GLY A 444 6.28 47.26 6.74
C GLY A 444 7.70 47.82 6.82
N ASP A 445 8.09 48.59 5.81
CA ASP A 445 9.19 49.53 5.99
C ASP A 445 8.74 50.61 6.98
N GLY A 446 9.63 50.90 7.93
CA GLY A 446 9.32 51.73 9.08
C GLY A 446 9.17 53.19 8.68
N THR A 447 7.94 53.70 8.64
CA THR A 447 7.66 55.09 9.03
C THR A 447 6.22 55.22 9.53
N ALA A 448 6.09 55.78 10.73
CA ALA A 448 4.81 56.06 11.35
C ALA A 448 4.02 57.08 10.52
N ALA A 449 2.94 56.64 9.88
CA ALA A 449 1.87 57.53 9.44
C ALA A 449 0.53 56.78 9.51
N ASN A 450 -0.29 57.26 10.42
CA ASN A 450 -1.65 56.83 10.69
C ASN A 450 -2.53 56.99 9.44
N THR A 451 -2.92 55.89 8.79
CA THR A 451 -4.07 55.90 7.87
C THR A 451 -4.81 54.57 7.90
N THR A 452 -6.07 54.67 8.32
CA THR A 452 -7.09 53.64 8.33
C THR A 452 -7.36 53.10 6.93
N GLY A 453 -7.01 51.82 6.69
CA GLY A 453 -7.29 51.13 5.44
C GLY A 453 -7.24 49.61 5.60
N LYS A 454 -7.97 49.06 6.57
CA LYS A 454 -8.05 47.62 6.78
C LYS A 454 -8.87 46.99 5.64
N SER A 455 -8.22 46.53 4.57
CA SER A 455 -8.89 45.74 3.53
C SER A 455 -9.33 44.40 4.14
N THR A 456 -10.57 44.31 4.57
CA THR A 456 -11.16 43.07 5.08
C THR A 456 -11.43 42.13 3.91
N LYS A 457 -10.42 41.33 3.50
CA LYS A 457 -10.67 40.15 2.64
C LYS A 457 -11.68 39.26 3.37
N LYS A 458 -12.83 39.00 2.74
CA LYS A 458 -13.89 38.12 3.27
C LYS A 458 -13.29 36.75 3.63
N PRO A 459 -13.64 36.14 4.78
CA PRO A 459 -13.13 34.82 5.12
C PRO A 459 -13.54 33.81 4.04
N LYS A 460 -12.55 33.15 3.44
CA LYS A 460 -12.74 32.13 2.40
C LYS A 460 -13.57 30.98 2.95
N THR A 461 -14.45 30.41 2.12
CA THR A 461 -15.19 29.21 2.52
C THR A 461 -14.25 28.01 2.61
N GLN A 462 -14.61 26.99 3.40
CA GLN A 462 -13.79 25.77 3.50
C GLN A 462 -13.56 25.12 2.12
N ARG A 463 -14.58 25.14 1.25
CA ARG A 463 -14.50 24.60 -0.10
C ARG A 463 -13.53 25.38 -0.99
N GLU A 464 -13.50 26.71 -0.87
CA GLU A 464 -12.52 27.56 -1.57
C GLU A 464 -11.10 27.27 -1.09
N LEU A 465 -10.91 27.10 0.21
CA LEU A 465 -9.61 26.79 0.80
C LEU A 465 -9.11 25.38 0.41
N GLU A 466 -10.01 24.42 0.28
CA GLU A 466 -9.70 23.07 -0.24
C GLU A 466 -9.32 23.11 -1.73
N ALA A 467 -10.07 23.86 -2.55
CA ALA A 467 -9.76 24.03 -3.98
C ALA A 467 -8.42 24.74 -4.21
N GLU A 468 -8.13 25.77 -3.42
CA GLU A 468 -6.84 26.48 -3.44
C GLU A 468 -5.67 25.55 -3.11
N LYS A 469 -5.84 24.64 -2.15
CA LYS A 469 -4.80 23.66 -1.81
C LYS A 469 -4.58 22.63 -2.91
N GLU A 470 -5.65 22.21 -3.58
CA GLU A 470 -5.58 21.31 -4.72
C GLU A 470 -4.86 21.97 -5.91
N GLU A 471 -5.13 23.24 -6.17
CA GLU A 471 -4.43 24.04 -7.19
C GLU A 471 -2.93 24.18 -6.87
N ASN A 472 -2.59 24.56 -5.64
CA ASN A 472 -1.20 24.68 -5.20
C ASN A 472 -0.43 23.35 -5.28
N LEU A 473 -1.09 22.23 -4.98
CA LEU A 473 -0.51 20.90 -5.20
C LEU A 473 -0.21 20.67 -6.67
N GLY A 474 -1.12 21.04 -7.58
CA GLY A 474 -0.92 20.89 -9.02
C GLY A 474 0.27 21.67 -9.55
N LEU A 475 0.48 22.89 -9.05
CA LEU A 475 1.65 23.72 -9.38
C LEU A 475 2.95 23.13 -8.84
N LEU A 476 2.95 22.62 -7.60
CA LEU A 476 4.12 21.96 -7.03
C LEU A 476 4.49 20.69 -7.81
N LEU A 477 3.52 19.83 -8.12
CA LEU A 477 3.75 18.61 -8.90
C LEU A 477 4.24 18.94 -10.31
N GLY A 478 3.73 20.01 -10.93
CA GLY A 478 4.25 20.53 -12.18
C GLY A 478 5.71 20.99 -12.10
N ALA A 479 6.06 21.75 -11.06
CA ALA A 479 7.44 22.18 -10.83
C ALA A 479 8.39 20.99 -10.68
N LEU A 480 7.99 19.98 -9.89
CA LEU A 480 8.78 18.76 -9.69
C LEU A 480 8.89 17.95 -10.99
N ARG A 481 7.81 17.78 -11.75
CA ARG A 481 7.80 17.17 -13.08
C ARG A 481 8.85 17.81 -13.98
N ILE A 482 8.86 19.14 -14.11
CA ILE A 482 9.83 19.86 -14.95
C ILE A 482 11.26 19.60 -14.50
N VAL A 483 11.53 19.62 -13.18
CA VAL A 483 12.85 19.32 -12.64
C VAL A 483 13.27 17.89 -12.97
N PHE A 484 12.45 16.89 -12.62
CA PHE A 484 12.81 15.49 -12.85
C PHE A 484 12.94 15.15 -14.33
N ASP A 485 12.02 15.63 -15.18
CA ASP A 485 12.06 15.42 -16.63
C ASP A 485 13.35 16.02 -17.23
N SER A 486 13.80 17.20 -16.77
CA SER A 486 15.06 17.82 -17.24
C SER A 486 16.33 16.99 -16.95
N TRP A 487 16.28 16.13 -15.95
CA TRP A 487 17.39 15.26 -15.53
C TRP A 487 17.22 13.79 -15.96
N ALA A 488 16.01 13.37 -16.34
CA ALA A 488 15.66 11.98 -16.58
C ALA A 488 16.51 11.30 -17.67
N ASP A 489 16.85 12.06 -18.72
CA ASP A 489 17.67 11.53 -19.83
C ASP A 489 19.19 11.60 -19.56
N HIS A 490 19.60 12.19 -18.44
CA HIS A 490 21.01 12.47 -18.13
C HIS A 490 21.53 11.76 -16.88
N LEU A 491 20.65 11.26 -16.02
CA LEU A 491 20.99 10.55 -14.79
C LEU A 491 20.32 9.18 -14.76
N GLY A 492 21.09 8.15 -14.39
CA GLY A 492 20.51 6.85 -14.09
C GLY A 492 19.59 6.89 -12.86
N PRO A 493 18.63 5.96 -12.71
CA PRO A 493 17.68 5.90 -11.60
C PRO A 493 18.29 6.04 -10.20
N ALA A 494 19.38 5.33 -9.93
CA ALA A 494 20.06 5.35 -8.62
C ALA A 494 20.75 6.69 -8.31
N GLU A 495 21.22 7.40 -9.33
CA GLU A 495 21.83 8.72 -9.17
C GLU A 495 20.75 9.81 -9.02
N LEU A 496 19.64 9.68 -9.75
CA LEU A 496 18.47 10.54 -9.58
C LEU A 496 17.90 10.45 -8.17
N ASP A 497 17.78 9.24 -7.60
CA ASP A 497 17.37 8.99 -6.21
C ASP A 497 18.26 9.72 -5.19
N ARG A 498 19.59 9.64 -5.40
CA ARG A 498 20.58 10.28 -4.53
C ARG A 498 20.46 11.79 -4.56
N ARG A 499 20.29 12.39 -5.75
CA ARG A 499 20.17 13.84 -5.91
C ARG A 499 18.83 14.39 -5.43
N ALA A 500 17.75 13.64 -5.60
CA ALA A 500 16.41 14.04 -5.17
C ALA A 500 16.33 14.39 -3.67
N TRP A 501 17.07 13.68 -2.82
CA TRP A 501 17.15 14.01 -1.40
C TRP A 501 17.87 15.35 -1.15
N GLY A 502 18.96 15.61 -1.89
CA GLY A 502 19.67 16.90 -1.83
C GLY A 502 18.79 18.06 -2.28
N TRP A 503 18.04 17.87 -3.37
CA TRP A 503 17.05 18.83 -3.87
C TRP A 503 15.96 19.12 -2.84
N TYR A 504 15.40 18.08 -2.23
CA TYR A 504 14.42 18.23 -1.15
C TYR A 504 15.00 19.05 0.02
N ILE A 505 16.23 18.78 0.45
CA ILE A 505 16.88 19.54 1.53
C ILE A 505 17.04 21.02 1.15
N ALA A 506 17.33 21.32 -0.12
CA ALA A 506 17.54 22.69 -0.58
C ALA A 506 16.24 23.54 -0.59
N VAL A 507 15.08 22.91 -0.79
CA VAL A 507 13.79 23.64 -0.94
C VAL A 507 12.82 23.45 0.22
N ARG A 508 13.11 22.54 1.16
CA ARG A 508 12.21 22.29 2.30
C ARG A 508 12.07 23.54 3.19
N PRO A 509 10.93 23.66 3.91
CA PRO A 509 10.76 24.73 4.88
C PRO A 509 11.87 24.70 5.95
N ASP A 510 12.38 25.89 6.27
CA ASP A 510 13.31 26.08 7.38
C ASP A 510 12.51 26.17 8.70
N VAL A 511 12.54 25.08 9.44
CA VAL A 511 11.83 24.87 10.71
C VAL A 511 12.74 24.08 11.63
N GLU A 512 12.59 24.27 12.95
CA GLU A 512 13.48 23.70 13.96
C GLU A 512 13.76 22.21 13.77
N SER A 513 14.97 21.77 14.14
CA SER A 513 15.35 20.35 14.09
C SER A 513 14.59 19.53 15.12
N GLY A 514 14.10 18.35 14.75
CA GLY A 514 13.42 17.42 15.65
C GLY A 514 11.98 17.10 15.25
N GLN A 515 11.26 16.33 16.08
CA GLN A 515 9.89 15.88 15.80
C GLN A 515 8.90 17.06 15.73
N ALA A 516 9.17 18.15 16.46
CA ALA A 516 8.38 19.38 16.45
C ALA A 516 8.42 20.10 15.08
N GLY A 517 9.57 20.10 14.39
CA GLY A 517 9.72 20.75 13.09
C GLY A 517 9.11 19.98 11.92
N TRP A 518 8.81 18.69 12.05
CA TRP A 518 8.12 17.93 10.98
C TRP A 518 6.66 18.38 10.79
N GLY A 519 6.03 18.89 11.85
CA GLY A 519 4.66 19.39 11.86
C GLY A 519 4.53 20.89 11.63
N ALA A 520 5.64 21.63 11.66
CA ALA A 520 5.66 23.07 11.45
C ALA A 520 5.51 23.42 9.96
N LYS A 521 4.68 24.42 9.69
CA LYS A 521 4.47 24.99 8.36
C LYS A 521 5.56 26.00 8.06
N GLY A 522 6.00 26.07 6.81
CA GLY A 522 6.78 27.19 6.32
C GLY A 522 6.57 27.44 4.84
N LYS A 523 7.07 28.60 4.39
CA LYS A 523 6.92 29.09 3.02
C LYS A 523 7.94 28.43 2.09
N ILE A 524 7.52 28.10 0.88
CA ILE A 524 8.35 27.57 -0.20
C ILE A 524 8.02 28.35 -1.46
N LYS A 525 9.05 28.93 -2.10
CA LYS A 525 8.90 29.57 -3.41
C LYS A 525 9.07 28.50 -4.48
N LEU A 526 8.07 28.34 -5.35
CA LEU A 526 8.16 27.33 -6.41
C LEU A 526 9.21 27.69 -7.48
N SER A 527 9.58 28.96 -7.60
CA SER A 527 10.74 29.38 -8.40
C SER A 527 12.05 28.77 -7.92
N ASP A 528 12.23 28.55 -6.62
CA ASP A 528 13.43 27.89 -6.10
C ASP A 528 13.45 26.39 -6.43
N VAL A 529 12.27 25.76 -6.55
CA VAL A 529 12.14 24.39 -7.07
C VAL A 529 12.54 24.35 -8.55
N LEU A 530 12.04 25.29 -9.37
CA LEU A 530 12.37 25.34 -10.80
C LEU A 530 13.88 25.56 -11.06
N LYS A 531 14.59 26.30 -10.19
CA LYS A 531 16.04 26.49 -10.29
C LYS A 531 16.84 25.19 -10.18
N LEU A 532 16.25 24.12 -9.66
CA LEU A 532 16.90 22.79 -9.60
C LEU A 532 16.93 22.07 -10.94
N ARG A 533 16.22 22.59 -11.97
CA ARG A 533 16.27 22.04 -13.32
C ARG A 533 17.69 22.03 -13.85
N ARG A 534 17.98 21.08 -14.74
CA ARG A 534 19.28 21.03 -15.40
C ARG A 534 19.54 22.36 -16.14
N PRO A 535 20.69 23.02 -15.94
CA PRO A 535 21.03 24.20 -16.71
C PRO A 535 21.18 23.81 -18.19
N GLU A 536 20.49 24.54 -19.08
CA GLU A 536 20.72 24.45 -20.52
C GLU A 536 22.18 24.83 -20.79
N LYS A 537 22.92 23.91 -21.42
CA LYS A 537 24.30 24.13 -21.85
C LYS A 537 24.34 24.34 -23.35
#